data_AF-A0A547PMN4-F1
#
_entry.id   AF-A0A547PMN4-F1
#
_cell.length_a   1.000
_cell.length_b   1.000
_cell.length_c   1.000
_cell.angle_alpha   90.00
_cell.angle_beta   90.00
_cell.angle_gamma   90.00
#
_symmetry.space_group_name_H-M   'P 1'
#
loop_
_entity.id
_entity.type
_entity.pdbx_description
1 polymer ?
#
loop_
_entity_poly.entity_id
_entity_poly.type
_entity_poly.pdbx_seq_one_letter_code
_entity_poly.pdbx_strand_id
1 'polypeptide(L)'
;MLRLLSVLVVALTLAACGGTPVTETPEPLGDFRLGFNIVQTGGMEKGPFSRELPDETIRLAVRDAVEARLGRYDGDGLYDIGIAIGGYVLAQPGLPVVYTPKSAIVLEVNVYENATQTRLNPETKRIIAMEEAKNYTPLIGSGLVRDGNAQLQSLSRSAAVQIENWLRSNPGWFTPRPGRTRAEISRDELRQRGEAAIRKGN
;
A
#
# COMPACT_ATOMS: atom_id res chain seq x y z
N MET A 1 -28.79 -35.77 4.39
CA MET A 1 -28.78 -34.46 5.08
C MET A 1 -27.38 -34.00 5.47
N LEU A 2 -26.48 -34.90 5.93
CA LEU A 2 -25.09 -34.53 6.28
C LEU A 2 -24.21 -34.08 5.09
N ARG A 3 -24.52 -34.51 3.85
CA ARG A 3 -23.77 -34.11 2.63
C ARG A 3 -24.02 -32.65 2.18
N LEU A 4 -25.20 -32.10 2.51
CA LEU A 4 -25.54 -30.70 2.18
C LEU A 4 -24.89 -29.70 3.15
N LEU A 5 -24.62 -30.13 4.39
CA LEU A 5 -23.85 -29.34 5.36
C LEU A 5 -22.37 -29.24 4.97
N SER A 6 -21.80 -30.26 4.32
CA SER A 6 -20.39 -30.23 3.88
C SER A 6 -20.12 -29.25 2.74
N VAL A 7 -21.10 -28.99 1.87
CA VAL A 7 -20.95 -28.03 0.76
C VAL A 7 -21.06 -26.58 1.25
N LEU A 8 -21.85 -26.34 2.31
CA LEU A 8 -22.01 -24.99 2.88
C LEU A 8 -20.77 -24.52 3.64
N VAL A 9 -20.02 -25.43 4.27
CA VAL A 9 -18.80 -25.08 5.02
C VAL A 9 -17.62 -24.71 4.10
N VAL A 10 -17.55 -25.26 2.89
CA VAL A 10 -16.52 -24.91 1.89
C VAL A 10 -16.81 -23.56 1.21
N ALA A 11 -18.07 -23.14 1.15
CA ALA A 11 -18.45 -21.83 0.58
C ALA A 11 -18.12 -20.64 1.50
N LEU A 12 -17.91 -20.88 2.80
CA LEU A 12 -17.67 -19.84 3.81
C LEU A 12 -16.20 -19.46 4.01
N THR A 13 -15.24 -20.17 3.38
CA THR A 13 -13.81 -19.82 3.46
C THR A 13 -13.35 -18.82 2.40
N LEU A 14 -14.25 -18.36 1.52
CA LEU A 14 -14.00 -17.26 0.57
C LEU A 14 -14.46 -15.89 1.10
N ALA A 15 -14.45 -15.68 2.43
CA ALA A 15 -14.45 -14.34 2.98
C ALA A 15 -13.13 -13.65 2.59
N ALA A 16 -13.11 -13.20 1.35
CA ALA A 16 -12.07 -12.48 0.67
C ALA A 16 -11.67 -11.28 1.51
N CYS A 17 -10.36 -11.04 1.62
CA CYS A 17 -9.83 -9.71 1.90
C CYS A 17 -10.32 -8.78 0.79
N GLY A 18 -11.51 -8.21 0.98
CA GLY A 18 -12.15 -7.26 0.08
C GLY A 18 -11.46 -5.92 0.18
N GLY A 19 -10.30 -5.78 -0.45
CA GLY A 19 -9.85 -4.46 -0.89
C GLY A 19 -10.90 -3.91 -1.85
N THR A 20 -11.25 -2.63 -1.70
CA THR A 20 -12.12 -1.95 -2.70
C THR A 20 -11.48 -2.10 -4.07
N PRO A 21 -12.12 -2.76 -5.06
CA PRO A 21 -11.51 -2.97 -6.36
C PRO A 21 -11.23 -1.63 -7.01
N VAL A 22 -10.00 -1.44 -7.49
CA VAL A 22 -9.60 -0.23 -8.21
C VAL A 22 -10.14 -0.36 -9.64
N THR A 23 -11.23 0.34 -9.93
CA THR A 23 -12.01 0.20 -11.19
C THR A 23 -11.41 0.93 -12.39
N GLU A 24 -10.38 1.74 -12.18
CA GLU A 24 -9.69 2.48 -13.24
C GLU A 24 -8.70 1.55 -13.97
N THR A 25 -8.81 1.43 -15.29
CA THR A 25 -7.79 0.75 -16.12
C THR A 25 -6.45 1.47 -15.92
N PRO A 26 -5.42 0.79 -15.39
CA PRO A 26 -4.15 1.44 -15.12
C PRO A 26 -3.47 1.83 -16.43
N GLU A 27 -2.93 3.06 -16.49
CA GLU A 27 -1.96 3.41 -17.54
C GLU A 27 -0.75 2.46 -17.46
N PRO A 28 -0.18 2.05 -18.60
CA PRO A 28 0.93 1.10 -18.63
C PRO A 28 2.15 1.55 -17.80
N LEU A 29 2.79 0.60 -17.13
CA LEU A 29 4.10 0.77 -16.47
C LEU A 29 5.21 -0.03 -17.18
N GLY A 30 5.08 -0.21 -18.49
CA GLY A 30 6.02 -1.03 -19.27
C GLY A 30 6.02 -2.48 -18.80
N ASP A 31 7.22 -3.03 -18.60
CA ASP A 31 7.46 -4.42 -18.21
C ASP A 31 7.36 -4.67 -16.70
N PHE A 32 6.68 -3.80 -15.95
CA PHE A 32 6.57 -3.91 -14.49
C PHE A 32 5.58 -5.00 -14.08
N ARG A 33 5.99 -5.82 -13.11
CA ARG A 33 5.15 -6.65 -12.27
C ARG A 33 5.68 -6.64 -10.84
N LEU A 34 4.75 -6.57 -9.89
CA LEU A 34 5.08 -6.46 -8.47
C LEU A 34 5.63 -7.79 -7.93
N GLY A 35 6.82 -7.74 -7.35
CA GLY A 35 7.44 -8.79 -6.53
C GLY A 35 7.13 -8.58 -5.05
N PHE A 36 8.16 -8.62 -4.19
CA PHE A 36 8.01 -8.28 -2.78
C PHE A 36 7.52 -6.84 -2.60
N ASN A 37 6.56 -6.66 -1.70
CA ASN A 37 6.07 -5.35 -1.26
C ASN A 37 6.23 -5.31 0.26
N ILE A 38 7.39 -4.85 0.72
CA ILE A 38 7.78 -4.92 2.13
C ILE A 38 7.59 -3.53 2.74
N VAL A 39 6.71 -3.45 3.73
CA VAL A 39 6.46 -2.22 4.49
C VAL A 39 6.96 -2.42 5.92
N GLN A 40 7.77 -1.47 6.40
CA GLN A 40 8.34 -1.46 7.75
C GLN A 40 7.95 -0.19 8.49
N THR A 41 7.81 -0.31 9.81
CA THR A 41 7.50 0.80 10.74
C THR A 41 8.66 1.15 11.66
N GLY A 42 9.85 0.57 11.43
CA GLY A 42 11.06 0.92 12.17
C GLY A 42 11.38 2.41 11.99
N GLY A 43 11.34 3.17 13.07
CA GLY A 43 11.54 4.63 13.04
C GLY A 43 10.29 5.45 12.68
N MET A 44 9.09 4.85 12.67
CA MET A 44 7.84 5.57 12.42
C MET A 44 7.49 6.53 13.56
N GLU A 45 7.30 7.81 13.24
CA GLU A 45 6.90 8.82 14.22
C GLU A 45 5.41 9.19 14.13
N LYS A 46 4.72 9.25 15.28
CA LYS A 46 3.37 9.81 15.39
C LYS A 46 3.47 11.33 15.54
N GLY A 47 2.92 12.07 14.58
CA GLY A 47 2.90 13.53 14.65
C GLY A 47 2.00 14.08 15.75
N PRO A 48 2.16 15.37 16.10
CA PRO A 48 1.45 16.00 17.21
C PRO A 48 -0.07 15.99 16.99
N PHE A 49 -0.82 15.73 18.07
CA PHE A 49 -2.29 15.67 18.08
C PHE A 49 -2.91 14.68 17.08
N SER A 50 -2.12 13.72 16.58
CA SER A 50 -2.61 12.60 15.78
C SER A 50 -3.37 11.61 16.65
N ARG A 51 -4.39 10.96 16.08
CA ARG A 51 -4.88 9.69 16.64
C ARG A 51 -3.75 8.67 16.67
N GLU A 52 -3.87 7.73 17.60
CA GLU A 52 -2.99 6.58 17.70
C GLU A 52 -3.67 5.35 17.08
N LEU A 53 -2.92 4.59 16.30
CA LEU A 53 -3.29 3.27 15.81
C LEU A 53 -2.12 2.32 16.02
N PRO A 54 -2.36 1.01 16.16
CA PRO A 54 -1.28 0.03 16.21
C PRO A 54 -0.39 0.11 14.97
N ASP A 55 0.92 -0.01 15.15
CA ASP A 55 1.90 0.00 14.06
C ASP A 55 1.56 -1.01 12.97
N GLU A 56 1.15 -2.21 13.39
CA GLU A 56 0.73 -3.27 12.49
C GLU A 56 -0.46 -2.84 11.62
N THR A 57 -1.46 -2.17 12.20
CA THR A 57 -2.61 -1.65 11.44
C THR A 57 -2.17 -0.67 10.36
N ILE A 58 -1.24 0.24 10.68
CA ILE A 58 -0.71 1.24 9.74
C ILE A 58 0.11 0.56 8.63
N ARG A 59 1.00 -0.35 9.02
CA ARG A 59 1.85 -1.13 8.11
C ARG A 59 1.02 -1.92 7.10
N LEU A 60 0.03 -2.67 7.59
CA LEU A 60 -0.84 -3.51 6.77
C LEU A 60 -1.68 -2.64 5.81
N ALA A 61 -2.22 -1.51 6.28
CA ALA A 61 -3.00 -0.62 5.42
C ALA A 61 -2.19 -0.08 4.23
N VAL A 62 -0.94 0.35 4.46
CA VAL A 62 -0.04 0.81 3.38
C VAL A 62 0.33 -0.34 2.45
N ARG A 63 0.71 -1.50 3.00
CA ARG A 63 1.07 -2.69 2.21
C ARG A 63 -0.08 -3.08 1.28
N ASP A 64 -1.28 -3.20 1.83
CA ASP A 64 -2.45 -3.68 1.11
C ASP A 64 -2.90 -2.69 0.05
N ALA A 65 -2.84 -1.37 0.32
CA ALA A 65 -3.14 -0.37 -0.68
C ALA A 65 -2.15 -0.38 -1.85
N VAL A 66 -0.85 -0.52 -1.56
CA VAL A 66 0.20 -0.62 -2.59
C VAL A 66 0.03 -1.91 -3.41
N GLU A 67 -0.24 -3.03 -2.76
CA GLU A 67 -0.50 -4.29 -3.43
C GLU A 67 -1.75 -4.24 -4.31
N ALA A 68 -2.86 -3.70 -3.81
CA ALA A 68 -4.10 -3.56 -4.55
C ALA A 68 -3.94 -2.67 -5.80
N ARG A 69 -3.11 -1.63 -5.73
CA ARG A 69 -2.86 -0.72 -6.86
C ARG A 69 -1.87 -1.33 -7.86
N LEU A 70 -0.69 -1.76 -7.38
CA LEU A 70 0.43 -2.16 -8.23
C LEU A 70 0.42 -3.65 -8.62
N GLY A 71 -0.30 -4.49 -7.89
CA GLY A 71 -0.47 -5.91 -8.22
C GLY A 71 -1.29 -6.15 -9.49
N ARG A 72 -1.89 -5.10 -10.07
CA ARG A 72 -2.67 -5.14 -11.31
C ARG A 72 -1.80 -5.18 -12.57
N TYR A 73 -0.51 -4.88 -12.44
CA TYR A 73 0.45 -4.87 -13.54
C TYR A 73 1.02 -6.26 -13.79
N ASP A 74 1.02 -6.67 -15.07
CA ASP A 74 1.32 -8.04 -15.47
C ASP A 74 2.51 -8.16 -16.47
N GLY A 75 3.51 -7.28 -16.32
CA GLY A 75 4.75 -7.37 -17.09
C GLY A 75 5.57 -8.62 -16.78
N ASP A 76 6.56 -8.92 -17.62
CA ASP A 76 7.46 -10.04 -17.42
C ASP A 76 8.57 -9.72 -16.41
N GLY A 77 8.94 -8.45 -16.28
CA GLY A 77 9.90 -7.94 -15.30
C GLY A 77 9.35 -7.93 -13.88
N LEU A 78 10.09 -8.56 -12.96
CA LEU A 78 9.70 -8.64 -11.55
C LEU A 78 10.51 -7.64 -10.70
N TYR A 79 9.81 -6.80 -9.94
CA TYR A 79 10.41 -5.71 -9.16
C TYR A 79 9.91 -5.69 -7.73
N ASP A 80 10.83 -5.56 -6.78
CA ASP A 80 10.53 -5.47 -5.36
C ASP A 80 10.44 -4.00 -4.93
N ILE A 81 9.53 -3.72 -4.00
CA ILE A 81 9.33 -2.39 -3.42
C ILE A 81 9.55 -2.51 -1.91
N GLY A 82 10.52 -1.74 -1.41
CA GLY A 82 10.76 -1.54 0.02
C GLY A 82 10.21 -0.18 0.44
N ILE A 83 9.42 -0.16 1.51
CA ILE A 83 8.77 1.04 2.05
C ILE A 83 9.05 1.11 3.55
N ALA A 84 9.66 2.20 4.00
CA ALA A 84 9.67 2.57 5.41
C ALA A 84 8.64 3.68 5.66
N ILE A 85 7.84 3.54 6.72
CA ILE A 85 6.92 4.58 7.15
C ILE A 85 7.69 5.50 8.11
N GLY A 86 8.02 6.71 7.65
CA GLY A 86 8.75 7.69 8.45
C GLY A 86 7.87 8.37 9.50
N GLY A 87 6.56 8.49 9.24
CA GLY A 87 5.64 9.01 10.24
C GLY A 87 4.24 9.27 9.71
N TYR A 88 3.32 9.57 10.61
CA TYR A 88 1.91 9.77 10.27
C TYR A 88 1.20 10.81 11.16
N VAL A 89 0.16 11.42 10.60
CA VAL A 89 -0.80 12.27 11.29
C VAL A 89 -2.20 11.85 10.86
N LEU A 90 -3.08 11.55 11.82
CA LEU A 90 -4.51 11.30 11.63
C LEU A 90 -5.29 12.41 12.34
N ALA A 91 -5.78 13.37 11.56
CA ALA A 91 -6.28 14.65 12.06
C ALA A 91 -7.55 14.55 12.91
N GLN A 92 -7.49 14.95 14.18
CA GLN A 92 -8.62 14.96 15.13
C GLN A 92 -9.49 16.21 15.00
N PRO A 93 -10.83 16.12 15.19
CA PRO A 93 -11.70 17.29 15.28
C PRO A 93 -11.45 18.05 16.59
N GLY A 94 -11.80 19.35 16.61
CA GLY A 94 -11.78 20.16 17.85
C GLY A 94 -10.47 20.89 18.16
N LEU A 95 -9.50 20.91 17.24
CA LEU A 95 -8.28 21.71 17.36
C LEU A 95 -8.52 23.17 16.93
N PRO A 96 -7.84 24.16 17.54
CA PRO A 96 -8.00 25.58 17.19
C PRO A 96 -7.74 25.85 15.70
N VAL A 97 -8.60 26.62 15.04
CA VAL A 97 -8.62 26.84 13.57
C VAL A 97 -7.27 27.26 12.97
N VAL A 98 -6.43 27.94 13.74
CA VAL A 98 -5.07 28.35 13.35
C VAL A 98 -4.18 27.14 12.99
N TYR A 99 -4.49 25.97 13.55
CA TYR A 99 -4.01 24.67 13.11
C TYR A 99 -5.19 23.93 12.47
N THR A 100 -5.27 23.89 11.15
CA THR A 100 -6.19 22.96 10.47
C THR A 100 -5.42 21.66 10.23
N PRO A 101 -5.51 20.66 11.15
CA PRO A 101 -4.78 19.41 11.00
C PRO A 101 -5.27 18.70 9.73
N LYS A 102 -4.35 18.39 8.82
CA LYS A 102 -4.61 17.50 7.70
C LYS A 102 -3.98 16.16 8.01
N SER A 103 -4.68 15.08 7.70
CA SER A 103 -4.08 13.76 7.80
C SER A 103 -2.98 13.61 6.75
N ALA A 104 -1.86 13.00 7.13
CA ALA A 104 -0.75 12.74 6.24
C ALA A 104 0.01 11.47 6.66
N ILE A 105 0.67 10.82 5.70
CA ILE A 105 1.64 9.74 5.95
C ILE A 105 2.89 9.98 5.12
N VAL A 106 4.05 9.80 5.74
CA VAL A 106 5.36 9.98 5.12
C VAL A 106 5.97 8.61 4.84
N LEU A 107 6.31 8.36 3.58
CA LEU A 107 6.92 7.11 3.13
C LEU A 107 8.30 7.37 2.55
N GLU A 108 9.21 6.44 2.78
CA GLU A 108 10.51 6.34 2.13
C GLU A 108 10.54 5.07 1.28
N VAL A 109 10.68 5.24 -0.03
CA VAL A 109 10.42 4.18 -1.02
C VAL A 109 11.66 3.88 -1.85
N ASN A 110 11.95 2.59 -2.00
CA ASN A 110 13.01 2.05 -2.84
C ASN A 110 12.47 0.94 -3.74
N VAL A 111 13.01 0.86 -4.96
CA VAL A 111 12.63 -0.12 -5.97
C VAL A 111 13.85 -0.95 -6.34
N TYR A 112 13.67 -2.25 -6.46
CA TYR A 112 14.73 -3.19 -6.78
C TYR A 112 14.33 -4.08 -7.94
N GLU A 113 15.28 -4.42 -8.81
CA GLU A 113 15.10 -5.56 -9.71
C GLU A 113 15.21 -6.85 -8.91
N ASN A 114 14.17 -7.69 -8.94
CA ASN A 114 14.09 -8.87 -8.08
C ASN A 114 15.21 -9.89 -8.37
N ALA A 115 15.53 -10.12 -9.66
CA ALA A 115 16.52 -11.13 -10.05
C ALA A 115 17.95 -10.78 -9.62
N THR A 116 18.31 -9.49 -9.66
CA THR A 116 19.67 -9.02 -9.38
C THR A 116 19.81 -8.39 -8.00
N GLN A 117 18.68 -8.12 -7.32
CA GLN A 117 18.60 -7.33 -6.08
C GLN A 117 19.19 -5.92 -6.24
N THR A 118 19.29 -5.42 -7.49
CA THR A 118 19.85 -4.11 -7.78
C THR A 118 18.81 -3.04 -7.52
N ARG A 119 19.13 -2.06 -6.67
CA ARG A 119 18.30 -0.89 -6.45
C ARG A 119 18.28 0.00 -7.70
N LEU A 120 17.10 0.37 -8.16
CA LEU A 120 16.91 1.16 -9.39
C LEU A 120 17.03 2.66 -9.14
N ASN A 121 16.54 3.14 -7.99
CA ASN A 121 16.60 4.54 -7.62
C ASN A 121 17.92 4.85 -6.87
N PRO A 122 18.70 5.85 -7.30
CA PRO A 122 19.97 6.20 -6.63
C PRO A 122 19.74 6.74 -5.21
N GLU A 123 18.70 7.55 -5.04
CA GLU A 123 18.30 8.15 -3.77
C GLU A 123 16.92 7.68 -3.33
N THR A 124 16.71 7.61 -2.00
CA THR A 124 15.45 7.14 -1.43
C THR A 124 14.34 8.12 -1.75
N LYS A 125 13.25 7.64 -2.33
CA LYS A 125 12.14 8.51 -2.68
C LYS A 125 11.29 8.78 -1.45
N ARG A 126 11.28 10.03 -0.99
CA ARG A 126 10.33 10.50 0.02
C ARG A 126 8.99 10.86 -0.63
N ILE A 127 7.90 10.34 -0.08
CA ILE A 127 6.52 10.61 -0.49
C ILE A 127 5.75 11.12 0.73
N ILE A 128 4.98 12.19 0.57
CA ILE A 128 4.07 12.71 1.59
C ILE A 128 2.66 12.57 1.04
N ALA A 129 1.94 11.54 1.50
CA ALA A 129 0.57 11.31 1.10
C ALA A 129 -0.40 12.00 2.03
N MET A 130 -1.42 12.64 1.45
CA MET A 130 -2.46 13.38 2.14
C MET A 130 -3.84 12.92 1.65
N GLU A 131 -4.89 13.17 2.43
CA GLU A 131 -6.26 12.89 2.02
C GLU A 131 -6.62 13.67 0.74
N GLU A 132 -7.19 12.98 -0.25
CA GLU A 132 -7.64 13.61 -1.49
C GLU A 132 -8.82 14.56 -1.23
N ALA A 133 -8.73 15.78 -1.73
CA ALA A 133 -9.75 16.83 -1.53
C ALA A 133 -11.14 16.42 -2.06
N LYS A 134 -11.23 15.50 -3.03
CA LYS A 134 -12.49 15.08 -3.67
C LYS A 134 -13.41 14.24 -2.78
N ASN A 135 -12.90 13.75 -1.64
CA ASN A 135 -13.71 13.07 -0.63
C ASN A 135 -14.18 14.01 0.50
N TYR A 136 -14.07 15.34 0.30
CA TYR A 136 -14.82 16.32 1.08
C TYR A 136 -16.27 16.40 0.57
N THR A 137 -17.02 15.31 0.64
CA THR A 137 -18.44 15.47 0.92
C THR A 137 -18.51 15.72 2.42
N PRO A 138 -18.88 16.94 2.88
CA PRO A 138 -19.35 17.07 4.24
C PRO A 138 -20.63 16.25 4.28
N LEU A 139 -20.54 15.02 4.79
CA LEU A 139 -21.72 14.22 5.11
C LEU A 139 -22.37 14.91 6.31
N ILE A 140 -23.11 15.99 6.04
CA ILE A 140 -23.96 16.66 7.00
C ILE A 140 -25.01 15.61 7.38
N GLY A 141 -24.93 15.06 8.61
CA GLY A 141 -26.00 14.23 9.16
C GLY A 141 -25.63 12.87 9.77
N SER A 142 -24.39 12.60 10.17
CA SER A 142 -24.14 11.51 11.12
C SER A 142 -23.11 11.95 12.17
N GLY A 143 -23.50 11.87 13.44
CA GLY A 143 -22.65 12.21 14.60
C GLY A 143 -21.50 11.23 14.81
N LEU A 144 -20.65 11.04 13.80
CA LEU A 144 -19.46 10.20 13.80
C LEU A 144 -18.31 10.99 13.16
N VAL A 145 -17.50 11.58 14.04
CA VAL A 145 -16.04 11.64 13.94
C VAL A 145 -15.51 10.64 12.90
N ARG A 146 -14.83 11.07 11.83
CA ARG A 146 -14.12 10.15 10.91
C ARG A 146 -13.28 9.16 11.76
N ASP A 147 -13.57 7.87 11.65
CA ASP A 147 -12.82 6.81 12.32
C ASP A 147 -11.37 6.83 11.81
N GLY A 148 -10.39 6.71 12.71
CA GLY A 148 -8.96 6.79 12.37
C GLY A 148 -8.56 5.78 11.30
N ASN A 149 -9.21 4.61 11.28
CA ASN A 149 -9.01 3.62 10.24
C ASN A 149 -9.44 4.12 8.85
N ALA A 150 -10.56 4.81 8.73
CA ALA A 150 -11.02 5.34 7.44
C ALA A 150 -10.05 6.40 6.88
N GLN A 151 -9.49 7.23 7.76
CA GLN A 151 -8.44 8.19 7.40
C GLN A 151 -7.18 7.47 6.92
N LEU A 152 -6.71 6.47 7.67
CA LEU A 152 -5.55 5.66 7.30
C LEU A 152 -5.75 4.96 5.94
N GLN A 153 -6.94 4.42 5.67
CA GLN A 153 -7.26 3.79 4.38
C GLN A 153 -7.22 4.81 3.23
N SER A 154 -7.72 6.02 3.45
CA SER A 154 -7.63 7.13 2.47
C SER A 154 -6.17 7.50 2.18
N LEU A 155 -5.35 7.67 3.23
CA LEU A 155 -3.93 7.96 3.13
C LEU A 155 -3.16 6.86 2.40
N SER A 156 -3.44 5.60 2.73
CA SER A 156 -2.77 4.44 2.14
C SER A 156 -3.06 4.35 0.63
N ARG A 157 -4.29 4.63 0.20
CA ARG A 157 -4.65 4.71 -1.23
C ARG A 157 -3.94 5.87 -1.93
N SER A 158 -3.94 7.05 -1.32
CA SER A 158 -3.21 8.23 -1.84
C SER A 158 -1.71 7.95 -1.99
N ALA A 159 -1.11 7.26 -1.01
CA ALA A 159 0.27 6.80 -1.09
C ALA A 159 0.52 5.83 -2.25
N ALA A 160 -0.34 4.83 -2.42
CA ALA A 160 -0.23 3.88 -3.53
C ALA A 160 -0.32 4.57 -4.91
N VAL A 161 -1.20 5.56 -5.07
CA VAL A 161 -1.29 6.40 -6.27
C VAL A 161 -0.01 7.21 -6.50
N GLN A 162 0.54 7.82 -5.46
CA GLN A 162 1.78 8.58 -5.58
C GLN A 162 3.00 7.72 -5.90
N ILE A 163 3.06 6.50 -5.35
CA ILE A 163 4.08 5.50 -5.72
C ILE A 163 3.91 5.14 -7.20
N GLU A 164 2.71 4.76 -7.65
CA GLU A 164 2.43 4.42 -9.05
C GLU A 164 2.85 5.56 -10.00
N ASN A 165 2.49 6.80 -9.68
CA ASN A 165 2.87 7.98 -10.46
C ASN A 165 4.38 8.19 -10.51
N TRP A 166 5.08 7.97 -9.41
CA TRP A 166 6.53 8.06 -9.37
C TRP A 166 7.20 6.96 -10.20
N LEU A 167 6.72 5.71 -10.12
CA LEU A 167 7.19 4.62 -10.98
C LEU A 167 6.99 5.00 -12.46
N ARG A 168 5.82 5.54 -12.82
CA ARG A 168 5.52 5.99 -14.19
C ARG A 168 6.46 7.10 -14.67
N SER A 169 6.88 8.00 -13.78
CA SER A 169 7.85 9.05 -14.13
C SER A 169 9.27 8.53 -14.44
N ASN A 170 9.53 7.24 -14.21
CA ASN A 170 10.81 6.59 -14.47
C ASN A 170 10.66 5.43 -15.49
N PRO A 171 10.15 5.67 -16.71
CA PRO A 171 9.80 4.60 -17.65
C PRO A 171 11.01 3.74 -18.07
N GLY A 172 12.22 4.31 -18.05
CA GLY A 172 13.45 3.58 -18.39
C GLY A 172 13.74 2.38 -17.48
N TRP A 173 13.22 2.38 -16.24
CA TRP A 173 13.35 1.25 -15.31
C TRP A 173 12.62 0.00 -15.77
N PHE A 174 11.57 0.16 -16.57
CA PHE A 174 10.64 -0.91 -16.92
C PHE A 174 10.61 -1.16 -18.43
N THR A 175 11.73 -0.89 -19.11
CA THR A 175 11.87 -1.22 -20.54
C THR A 175 11.83 -2.75 -20.71
N PRO A 176 10.95 -3.30 -21.58
CA PRO A 176 10.97 -4.72 -21.90
C PRO A 176 12.34 -5.17 -22.40
N ARG A 177 12.82 -6.30 -21.87
CA ARG A 177 14.13 -6.85 -22.27
C ARG A 177 13.93 -8.10 -23.14
N PRO A 178 14.45 -8.12 -24.38
CA PRO A 178 14.40 -9.31 -25.24
C PRO A 178 14.99 -10.53 -24.53
N GLY A 179 14.29 -11.66 -24.56
CA GLY A 179 14.75 -12.92 -23.96
C GLY A 179 14.63 -13.00 -22.43
N ARG A 180 14.00 -12.02 -21.76
CA ARG A 180 13.70 -12.11 -20.32
C ARG A 180 12.71 -13.25 -20.08
N THR A 181 13.11 -14.27 -19.33
CA THR A 181 12.20 -15.30 -18.85
C THR A 181 11.33 -14.74 -17.74
N ARG A 182 10.01 -14.90 -17.88
CA ARG A 182 9.04 -14.51 -16.87
C ARG A 182 9.21 -15.37 -15.62
N ALA A 183 9.50 -14.74 -14.48
CA ALA A 183 9.57 -15.45 -13.22
C ALA A 183 8.17 -15.88 -12.75
N GLU A 184 8.01 -17.17 -12.45
CA GLU A 184 6.82 -17.71 -11.80
C GLU A 184 6.79 -17.23 -10.33
N ILE A 185 5.67 -16.66 -9.91
CA ILE A 185 5.48 -16.19 -8.54
C ILE A 185 4.13 -16.61 -8.01
N SER A 186 4.08 -16.92 -6.71
CA SER A 186 2.84 -16.92 -5.93
C SER A 186 2.80 -15.66 -5.07
N ARG A 187 1.78 -14.81 -5.25
CA ARG A 187 1.59 -13.60 -4.43
C ARG A 187 1.45 -13.96 -2.95
N ASP A 188 0.79 -15.05 -2.64
CA ASP A 188 0.59 -15.51 -1.26
C ASP A 188 1.90 -15.97 -0.63
N GLU A 189 2.75 -16.68 -1.38
CA GLU A 189 4.07 -17.09 -0.90
C GLU A 189 4.99 -15.88 -0.69
N LEU A 190 4.99 -14.91 -1.62
CA LEU A 190 5.74 -13.67 -1.46
C LEU A 190 5.31 -12.92 -0.21
N ARG A 191 3.99 -12.84 0.05
CA ARG A 191 3.45 -12.21 1.25
C ARG A 191 3.91 -12.94 2.51
N GLN A 192 3.76 -14.27 2.57
CA GLN A 192 4.19 -15.07 3.73
C GLN A 192 5.69 -14.93 4.01
N ARG A 193 6.52 -14.96 2.97
CA ARG A 193 7.97 -14.79 3.09
C ARG A 193 8.35 -13.38 3.54
N GLY A 194 7.69 -12.35 3.01
CA GLY A 194 7.87 -10.96 3.44
C GLY A 194 7.53 -10.77 4.92
N GLU A 195 6.39 -11.30 5.37
CA GLU A 195 5.98 -11.25 6.78
C GLU A 195 6.94 -12.02 7.70
N ALA A 196 7.46 -13.16 7.24
CA ALA A 196 8.49 -13.89 7.97
C ALA A 196 9.81 -13.11 8.07
N ALA A 197 10.20 -12.35 7.04
CA ALA A 197 11.39 -11.52 7.05
C ALA A 197 11.25 -10.33 8.02
N ILE A 198 10.10 -9.65 8.02
CA ILE A 198 9.82 -8.54 8.96
C ILE A 198 9.92 -9.03 10.42
N ARG A 199 9.33 -10.18 10.74
CA ARG A 199 9.37 -10.73 12.11
C ARG A 199 10.76 -11.15 12.60
N LYS A 200 11.69 -11.49 11.68
CA LYS A 200 13.07 -11.85 12.05
C LYS A 200 13.98 -10.64 12.23
N GLY A 201 13.59 -9.50 11.66
CA GLY A 201 14.37 -8.26 11.73
C GLY A 201 14.00 -7.33 12.89
N ASN A 202 12.91 -7.62 13.59
CA ASN A 202 12.48 -6.98 14.84
C ASN A 202 12.88 -7.84 16.05
#